data_AF-A0A9X0QDF4-F1
#
_entry.id   AF-A0A9X0QDF4-F1
#
_cell.length_a   1.000
_cell.length_b   1.000
_cell.length_c   1.000
_cell.angle_alpha   90.00
_cell.angle_beta   90.00
_cell.angle_gamma   90.00
#
_symmetry.space_group_name_H-M   'P 1'
#
loop_
_entity.id
_entity.type
_entity.pdbx_description
1 polymer ?
#
loop_
_entity_poly.entity_id
_entity_poly.type
_entity_poly.pdbx_seq_one_letter_code
_entity_poly.pdbx_strand_id
1 'polypeptide(L)'
;MNATKLLSFALATGAAGLGQSAASAQAAASPAHVRNSFQFVVAAPLGRAAGLFGPEGERCWAGPHWNPEFLYPQPAQDIEGAVFTVQHGPHKSVWVNTVFDPVGGRMQYVSFIPDTLVSTIDVRLSNLTSSTTKVEVIYVRTALDAAANEDVLAMGKRDAGSGPEWQKAIEDCLATEQRHEHQ
;
A
#
# COMPACT_ATOMS: atom_id res chain seq x y z
N MET A 1 -47.71 33.46 13.22
CA MET A 1 -49.14 33.33 12.86
C MET A 1 -49.42 31.84 12.68
N ASN A 2 -49.79 31.18 13.77
CA ASN A 2 -51.17 30.79 14.12
C ASN A 2 -51.70 29.76 13.12
N ALA A 3 -51.65 28.48 13.45
CA ALA A 3 -52.57 27.78 14.37
C ALA A 3 -53.65 27.09 13.55
N THR A 4 -53.94 25.83 13.86
CA THR A 4 -55.31 25.30 14.04
C THR A 4 -55.24 23.80 14.33
N LYS A 5 -55.60 23.45 15.58
CA LYS A 5 -56.54 22.40 16.06
C LYS A 5 -56.40 20.98 15.46
N LEU A 6 -56.64 19.88 16.16
CA LEU A 6 -57.72 19.61 17.12
C LEU A 6 -57.37 18.25 17.79
N LEU A 7 -57.56 18.14 19.10
CA LEU A 7 -57.53 16.85 19.81
C LEU A 7 -58.76 16.02 19.46
N SER A 8 -58.56 14.72 19.22
CA SER A 8 -59.57 13.68 19.47
C SER A 8 -58.88 12.43 20.00
N PHE A 9 -59.16 12.10 21.27
CA PHE A 9 -58.80 10.85 21.93
C PHE A 9 -59.89 9.82 21.68
N ALA A 10 -59.50 8.60 21.29
CA ALA A 10 -60.30 7.40 21.53
C ALA A 10 -59.37 6.20 21.73
N LEU A 11 -59.48 5.58 22.90
CA LEU A 11 -58.82 4.32 23.28
C LEU A 11 -59.39 3.16 22.44
N ALA A 12 -58.52 2.28 21.97
CA ALA A 12 -58.82 0.86 21.87
C ALA A 12 -57.54 0.03 21.98
N THR A 13 -57.61 -0.94 22.88
CA THR A 13 -56.66 -2.00 23.25
C THR A 13 -56.01 -2.72 22.07
N GLY A 14 -54.69 -2.96 22.17
CA GLY A 14 -53.97 -3.84 21.25
C GLY A 14 -52.61 -4.27 21.80
N ALA A 15 -52.56 -5.54 22.21
CA ALA A 15 -51.41 -6.45 22.42
C ALA A 15 -49.99 -5.89 22.66
N ALA A 16 -49.39 -6.39 23.74
CA ALA A 16 -47.95 -6.38 23.97
C ALA A 16 -47.20 -6.99 22.76
N GLY A 17 -46.61 -6.13 21.95
CA GLY A 17 -45.63 -6.51 20.93
C GLY A 17 -44.23 -6.37 21.52
N LEU A 18 -43.65 -7.50 21.91
CA LEU A 18 -42.24 -7.65 22.23
C LEU A 18 -41.39 -6.98 21.15
N GLY A 19 -40.49 -6.09 21.58
CA GLY A 19 -39.51 -5.46 20.70
C GLY A 19 -38.68 -6.53 20.00
N GLN A 20 -38.86 -6.65 18.69
CA GLN A 20 -37.88 -7.33 17.85
C GLN A 20 -36.77 -6.33 17.58
N SER A 21 -35.78 -6.31 18.47
CA SER A 21 -34.44 -5.88 18.11
C SER A 21 -33.89 -6.92 17.14
N ALA A 22 -34.27 -6.79 15.87
CA ALA A 22 -33.58 -7.46 14.79
C ALA A 22 -32.28 -6.68 14.59
N ALA A 23 -31.32 -6.93 15.47
CA ALA A 23 -29.92 -6.85 15.08
C ALA A 23 -29.78 -7.83 13.92
N SER A 24 -29.93 -7.31 12.70
CA SER A 24 -29.52 -8.01 11.50
C SER A 24 -28.07 -8.37 11.72
N ALA A 25 -27.82 -9.65 12.02
CA ALA A 25 -26.53 -10.26 11.85
C ALA A 25 -26.20 -10.15 10.37
N GLN A 26 -25.66 -8.98 9.99
CA GLN A 26 -25.00 -8.75 8.73
C GLN A 26 -23.93 -9.85 8.68
N ALA A 27 -24.08 -10.82 7.78
CA ALA A 27 -23.05 -11.82 7.58
C ALA A 27 -21.72 -11.07 7.46
N ALA A 28 -20.78 -11.32 8.38
CA ALA A 28 -19.50 -10.63 8.39
C ALA A 28 -18.89 -10.76 7.00
N ALA A 29 -18.71 -9.64 6.30
CA ALA A 29 -18.25 -9.67 4.93
C ALA A 29 -16.87 -10.33 4.88
N SER A 30 -16.63 -11.23 3.93
CA SER A 30 -15.31 -11.84 3.77
C SER A 30 -14.25 -10.76 3.56
N PRO A 31 -13.03 -10.92 4.11
CA PRO A 31 -11.96 -9.96 3.88
C PRO A 31 -11.66 -9.77 2.39
N ALA A 32 -11.51 -8.52 1.97
CA ALA A 32 -11.25 -8.15 0.59
C ALA A 32 -9.85 -8.58 0.15
N HIS A 33 -9.74 -9.00 -1.11
CA HIS A 33 -8.48 -9.34 -1.76
C HIS A 33 -8.45 -8.71 -3.14
N VAL A 34 -7.45 -7.87 -3.41
CA VAL A 34 -7.29 -7.16 -4.69
C VAL A 34 -5.89 -7.32 -5.24
N ARG A 35 -5.80 -7.34 -6.58
CA ARG A 35 -4.55 -7.36 -7.33
C ARG A 35 -4.57 -6.25 -8.37
N ASN A 36 -3.56 -5.39 -8.36
CA ASN A 36 -3.40 -4.31 -9.32
C ASN A 36 -1.95 -4.22 -9.78
N SER A 37 -1.74 -3.70 -10.98
CA SER A 37 -0.41 -3.54 -11.55
C SER A 37 -0.31 -2.29 -12.39
N PHE A 38 0.89 -1.75 -12.48
CA PHE A 38 1.24 -0.65 -13.37
C PHE A 38 2.66 -0.81 -13.89
N GLN A 39 2.98 -0.06 -14.94
CA GLN A 39 4.28 -0.10 -15.59
C GLN A 39 4.76 1.32 -15.90
N PHE A 40 6.07 1.51 -15.90
CA PHE A 40 6.73 2.76 -16.27
C PHE A 40 8.16 2.48 -16.76
N VAL A 41 8.85 3.51 -17.24
CA VAL A 41 10.23 3.41 -17.74
C VAL A 41 11.13 4.33 -16.93
N VAL A 42 12.30 3.84 -16.54
CA VAL A 42 13.33 4.62 -15.87
C VAL A 42 14.48 4.88 -16.85
N ALA A 43 14.95 6.12 -16.92
CA ALA A 43 16.10 6.54 -17.73
C ALA A 43 17.45 6.16 -17.08
N ALA A 44 17.61 4.88 -16.75
CA ALA A 44 18.87 4.32 -16.25
C ALA A 44 19.04 2.84 -16.69
N PRO A 45 20.29 2.35 -16.80
CA PRO A 45 20.57 0.92 -16.98
C PRO A 45 20.02 0.09 -15.81
N LEU A 46 19.70 -1.19 -16.09
CA LEU A 46 19.04 -2.09 -15.12
C LEU A 46 19.74 -2.16 -13.77
N GLY A 47 21.07 -2.31 -13.75
CA GLY A 47 21.81 -2.42 -12.49
C GLY A 47 21.66 -1.19 -11.59
N ARG A 48 21.57 0.02 -12.18
CA ARG A 48 21.28 1.23 -11.39
C ARG A 48 19.84 1.30 -10.96
N ALA A 49 18.89 1.06 -11.87
CA ALA A 49 17.47 1.14 -11.56
C ALA A 49 17.07 0.11 -10.48
N ALA A 50 17.61 -1.11 -10.54
CA ALA A 50 17.31 -2.17 -9.60
C ALA A 50 17.78 -1.85 -8.17
N GLY A 51 18.91 -1.16 -8.02
CA GLY A 51 19.42 -0.72 -6.72
C GLY A 51 18.49 0.25 -5.99
N LEU A 52 17.52 0.87 -6.68
CA LEU A 52 16.55 1.80 -6.09
C LEU A 52 15.32 1.11 -5.48
N PHE A 53 15.14 -0.20 -5.70
CA PHE A 53 13.99 -0.94 -5.17
C PHE A 53 14.41 -1.88 -4.04
N GLY A 54 15.04 -1.29 -3.02
CA GLY A 54 15.27 -1.90 -1.72
C GLY A 54 14.95 -0.88 -0.61
N PRO A 55 14.77 -1.29 0.65
CA PRO A 55 14.40 -0.36 1.71
C PRO A 55 15.31 0.88 1.80
N GLU A 56 16.63 0.70 1.76
CA GLU A 56 17.57 1.82 1.70
C GLU A 56 17.53 2.54 0.35
N GLY A 57 17.51 1.81 -0.77
CA GLY A 57 17.44 2.39 -2.11
C GLY A 57 16.21 3.28 -2.33
N GLU A 58 15.10 2.98 -1.66
CA GLU A 58 13.84 3.71 -1.77
C GLU A 58 13.85 5.04 -1.01
N ARG A 59 14.77 5.26 -0.06
CA ARG A 59 14.82 6.50 0.75
C ARG A 59 14.91 7.78 -0.06
N CYS A 60 15.57 7.75 -1.21
CA CYS A 60 15.73 8.96 -2.02
C CYS A 60 14.48 9.35 -2.81
N TRP A 61 13.53 8.42 -3.03
CA TRP A 61 12.41 8.63 -3.96
C TRP A 61 11.03 8.29 -3.39
N ALA A 62 10.91 7.38 -2.41
CA ALA A 62 9.62 6.95 -1.84
C ALA A 62 8.96 7.99 -0.92
N GLY A 63 9.52 9.21 -0.86
CA GLY A 63 8.97 10.35 -0.15
C GLY A 63 9.37 10.44 1.32
N PRO A 64 9.00 11.54 2.02
CA PRO A 64 9.51 11.87 3.34
C PRO A 64 9.05 10.92 4.46
N HIS A 65 8.02 10.11 4.20
CA HIS A 65 7.50 9.14 5.16
C HIS A 65 8.16 7.75 5.02
N TRP A 66 8.98 7.54 3.99
CA TRP A 66 9.76 6.33 3.86
C TRP A 66 11.03 6.41 4.71
N ASN A 67 10.94 5.90 5.93
CA ASN A 67 12.06 5.81 6.85
C ASN A 67 12.14 4.39 7.45
N PRO A 68 12.69 3.41 6.70
CA PRO A 68 12.80 2.05 7.20
C PRO A 68 13.73 1.98 8.41
N GLU A 69 13.24 1.38 9.48
CA GLU A 69 14.03 1.00 10.64
C GLU A 69 14.29 -0.50 10.58
N PHE A 70 15.52 -0.89 10.25
CA PHE A 70 15.90 -2.28 10.13
C PHE A 70 15.88 -2.97 11.49
N LEU A 71 15.31 -4.16 11.52
CA LEU A 71 15.44 -5.13 12.60
C LEU A 71 16.50 -6.17 12.23
N TYR A 72 16.61 -6.51 10.94
CA TYR A 72 17.62 -7.41 10.37
C TYR A 72 17.85 -7.09 8.88
N PRO A 73 19.07 -7.19 8.33
CA PRO A 73 20.33 -7.37 9.06
C PRO A 73 20.74 -6.11 9.82
N GLN A 74 21.76 -6.26 10.65
CA GLN A 74 22.47 -5.14 11.29
C GLN A 74 23.96 -5.27 10.94
N PRO A 75 24.60 -4.27 10.29
CA PRO A 75 24.03 -3.00 9.84
C PRO A 75 22.94 -3.16 8.76
N ALA A 76 22.11 -2.14 8.59
CA ALA A 76 21.04 -2.10 7.59
C ALA A 76 21.61 -2.40 6.20
N GLN A 77 20.97 -3.33 5.50
CA GLN A 77 21.35 -3.71 4.15
C GLN A 77 20.14 -4.27 3.40
N ASP A 78 19.97 -3.81 2.17
CA ASP A 78 18.96 -4.35 1.26
C ASP A 78 19.39 -5.75 0.81
N ILE A 79 18.82 -6.77 1.45
CA ILE A 79 19.02 -8.19 1.14
C ILE A 79 17.70 -8.95 1.20
N GLU A 80 17.67 -10.13 0.61
CA GLU A 80 16.58 -11.09 0.82
C GLU A 80 16.53 -11.50 2.29
N GLY A 81 15.33 -11.59 2.84
CA GLY A 81 15.09 -11.85 4.26
C GLY A 81 15.30 -10.65 5.18
N ALA A 82 15.66 -9.47 4.67
CA ALA A 82 15.69 -8.26 5.48
C ALA A 82 14.31 -8.00 6.11
N VAL A 83 14.30 -7.66 7.39
CA VAL A 83 13.10 -7.33 8.17
C VAL A 83 13.26 -5.93 8.71
N PHE A 84 12.29 -5.07 8.44
CA PHE A 84 12.31 -3.68 8.84
C PHE A 84 10.91 -3.19 9.15
N THR A 85 10.82 -1.98 9.70
CA THR A 85 9.54 -1.37 10.03
C THR A 85 9.47 0.04 9.48
N VAL A 86 8.27 0.50 9.14
CA VAL A 86 8.03 1.88 8.69
C VAL A 86 6.91 2.49 9.51
N GLN A 87 7.13 3.71 10.01
CA GLN A 87 6.14 4.46 10.77
C GLN A 87 5.28 5.31 9.84
N HIS A 88 3.95 5.16 9.92
CA HIS A 88 2.98 5.96 9.18
C HIS A 88 1.93 6.54 10.14
N GLY A 89 2.17 7.77 10.60
CA GLY A 89 1.30 8.41 11.59
C GLY A 89 1.19 7.54 12.86
N PRO A 90 0.00 7.10 13.29
CA PRO A 90 -0.16 6.22 14.46
C PRO A 90 0.13 4.74 14.16
N HIS A 91 0.24 4.34 12.90
CA HIS A 91 0.42 2.94 12.50
C HIS A 91 1.89 2.61 12.24
N LYS A 92 2.30 1.42 12.64
CA LYS A 92 3.62 0.85 12.33
C LYS A 92 3.43 -0.39 11.48
N SER A 93 4.06 -0.42 10.31
CA SER A 93 4.07 -1.59 9.42
C SER A 93 5.35 -2.39 9.61
N VAL A 94 5.23 -3.72 9.55
CA VAL A 94 6.36 -4.66 9.50
C VAL A 94 6.54 -5.11 8.06
N TRP A 95 7.79 -5.14 7.60
CA TRP A 95 8.14 -5.46 6.23
C TRP A 95 9.17 -6.58 6.16
N VAL A 96 9.09 -7.38 5.11
CA VAL A 96 10.07 -8.41 4.77
C VAL A 96 10.41 -8.31 3.29
N ASN A 97 11.70 -8.25 2.96
CA ASN A 97 12.20 -8.46 1.60
C ASN A 97 12.15 -9.95 1.27
N THR A 98 11.02 -10.42 0.75
CA THR A 98 10.84 -11.83 0.39
C THR A 98 11.66 -12.27 -0.82
N VAL A 99 12.02 -11.34 -1.71
CA VAL A 99 12.94 -11.55 -2.83
C VAL A 99 13.78 -10.30 -2.99
N PHE A 100 15.09 -10.45 -3.15
CA PHE A 100 15.97 -9.32 -3.50
C PHE A 100 17.06 -9.79 -4.47
N ASP A 101 16.74 -9.76 -5.76
CA ASP A 101 17.63 -10.14 -6.86
C ASP A 101 17.77 -8.97 -7.84
N PRO A 102 18.61 -7.97 -7.51
CA PRO A 102 18.83 -6.82 -8.39
C PRO A 102 19.51 -7.19 -9.71
N VAL A 103 20.24 -8.31 -9.77
CA VAL A 103 20.90 -8.80 -10.99
C VAL A 103 19.87 -9.40 -11.95
N GLY A 104 18.96 -10.25 -11.44
CA GLY A 104 17.84 -10.80 -12.18
C GLY A 104 16.67 -9.83 -12.38
N GLY A 105 16.73 -8.65 -11.76
CA GLY A 105 15.72 -7.60 -11.90
C GLY A 105 14.42 -7.93 -11.16
N ARG A 106 14.48 -8.55 -9.99
CA ARG A 106 13.28 -8.86 -9.20
C ARG A 106 13.44 -8.55 -7.72
N MET A 107 12.54 -7.73 -7.20
CA MET A 107 12.48 -7.36 -5.80
C MET A 107 11.05 -7.59 -5.33
N GLN A 108 10.86 -8.16 -4.14
CA GLN A 108 9.54 -8.42 -3.60
C GLN A 108 9.48 -8.14 -2.11
N TYR A 109 8.45 -7.41 -1.72
CA TYR A 109 8.15 -7.09 -0.34
C TYR A 109 6.86 -7.77 0.12
N VAL A 110 6.82 -8.10 1.39
CA VAL A 110 5.56 -8.26 2.14
C VAL A 110 5.51 -7.19 3.21
N SER A 111 4.42 -6.43 3.26
CA SER A 111 4.13 -5.51 4.36
C SER A 111 2.90 -5.97 5.13
N PHE A 112 2.97 -5.82 6.45
CA PHE A 112 1.93 -6.20 7.39
C PHE A 112 1.61 -5.02 8.30
N ILE A 113 0.34 -4.62 8.32
CA ILE A 113 -0.20 -3.67 9.28
C ILE A 113 -1.18 -4.46 10.17
N PRO A 114 -0.92 -4.58 11.49
CA PRO A 114 -1.79 -5.31 12.40
C PRO A 114 -3.26 -4.92 12.25
N ASP A 115 -4.13 -5.92 12.29
CA ASP A 115 -5.59 -5.80 12.22
C ASP A 115 -6.15 -5.06 11.00
N THR A 116 -5.29 -4.73 10.03
CA THR A 116 -5.65 -3.91 8.88
C THR A 116 -5.47 -4.69 7.58
N LEU A 117 -4.22 -4.93 7.15
CA LEU A 117 -3.96 -5.59 5.87
C LEU A 117 -2.56 -6.21 5.77
N VAL A 118 -2.43 -7.13 4.82
CA VAL A 118 -1.15 -7.60 4.25
C VAL A 118 -1.05 -7.15 2.81
N SER A 119 0.10 -6.58 2.41
CA SER A 119 0.41 -6.32 1.01
C SER A 119 1.60 -7.14 0.55
N THR A 120 1.51 -7.75 -0.62
CA THR A 120 2.67 -8.23 -1.38
C THR A 120 2.92 -7.27 -2.54
N ILE A 121 4.17 -6.89 -2.74
CA ILE A 121 4.59 -5.90 -3.73
C ILE A 121 5.70 -6.55 -4.54
N ASP A 122 5.40 -6.99 -5.76
CA ASP A 122 6.35 -7.65 -6.67
C ASP A 122 6.79 -6.64 -7.72
N VAL A 123 8.08 -6.31 -7.73
CA VAL A 123 8.71 -5.36 -8.64
C VAL A 123 9.60 -6.15 -9.60
N ARG A 124 9.38 -5.96 -10.90
CA ARG A 124 10.09 -6.65 -11.98
C ARG A 124 10.68 -5.65 -12.95
N LEU A 125 11.97 -5.81 -13.20
CA LEU A 125 12.76 -4.96 -14.07
C LEU A 125 13.27 -5.75 -15.26
N SER A 126 13.28 -5.12 -16.41
CA SER A 126 13.88 -5.66 -17.62
C SER A 126 14.53 -4.56 -18.43
N ASN A 127 15.67 -4.84 -19.07
CA ASN A 127 16.28 -3.90 -20.00
C ASN A 127 15.31 -3.60 -21.14
N LEU A 128 15.03 -2.32 -21.36
CA LEU A 128 14.32 -1.86 -22.56
C LEU A 128 15.33 -1.43 -23.63
N THR A 129 16.40 -0.76 -23.20
CA THR A 129 17.61 -0.49 -23.99
C THR A 129 18.85 -0.62 -23.10
N SER A 130 20.05 -0.28 -23.60
CA SER A 130 21.26 -0.23 -22.78
C SER A 130 21.24 0.88 -21.71
N SER A 131 20.39 1.90 -21.88
CA SER A 131 20.29 3.05 -20.97
C SER A 131 18.92 3.25 -20.35
N THR A 132 17.96 2.36 -20.62
CA THR A 132 16.59 2.47 -20.09
C THR A 132 16.07 1.12 -19.59
N THR A 133 15.33 1.18 -18.49
CA THR A 133 14.79 0.00 -17.80
C THR A 133 13.27 0.10 -17.76
N LYS A 134 12.58 -0.97 -18.15
CA LYS A 134 11.14 -1.11 -17.92
C LYS A 134 10.93 -1.65 -16.51
N VAL A 135 10.01 -1.03 -15.78
CA VAL A 135 9.57 -1.47 -14.45
C VAL A 135 8.11 -1.91 -14.53
N GLU A 136 7.80 -3.07 -13.96
CA GLU A 136 6.45 -3.54 -13.66
C GLU A 136 6.31 -3.71 -12.16
N VAL A 137 5.24 -3.16 -11.59
CA VAL A 137 4.92 -3.27 -10.17
C VAL A 137 3.56 -3.94 -10.04
N ILE A 138 3.49 -4.93 -9.17
CA ILE A 138 2.26 -5.66 -8.86
C ILE A 138 1.99 -5.57 -7.37
N TYR A 139 0.87 -4.95 -7.02
CA TYR A 139 0.33 -4.97 -5.67
C TYR A 139 -0.70 -6.08 -5.53
N VAL A 140 -0.57 -6.88 -4.47
CA VAL A 140 -1.61 -7.78 -3.97
C VAL A 140 -1.91 -7.35 -2.54
N ARG A 141 -3.16 -7.00 -2.24
CA ARG A 141 -3.56 -6.55 -0.90
C ARG A 141 -4.69 -7.42 -0.38
N THR A 142 -4.58 -7.83 0.87
CA THR A 142 -5.57 -8.63 1.57
C THR A 142 -5.94 -7.95 2.87
N ALA A 143 -7.21 -7.61 3.05
CA ALA A 143 -7.73 -7.15 4.34
C ALA A 143 -7.58 -8.26 5.38
N LEU A 144 -7.28 -7.90 6.62
CA LEU A 144 -7.25 -8.84 7.75
C LEU A 144 -8.57 -8.89 8.51
N ASP A 145 -9.39 -7.85 8.36
CA ASP A 145 -10.73 -7.74 8.91
C ASP A 145 -11.69 -7.14 7.88
N ALA A 146 -12.97 -7.49 7.96
CA ALA A 146 -14.02 -6.96 7.10
C ALA A 146 -14.13 -5.42 7.14
N ALA A 147 -13.81 -4.81 8.29
CA ALA A 147 -13.80 -3.37 8.47
C ALA A 147 -12.75 -2.66 7.60
N ALA A 148 -11.66 -3.35 7.22
CA ALA A 148 -10.61 -2.82 6.35
C ALA A 148 -10.92 -2.98 4.85
N ASN A 149 -12.06 -3.56 4.48
CA ASN A 149 -12.38 -3.88 3.09
C ASN A 149 -12.46 -2.64 2.20
N GLU A 150 -13.15 -1.57 2.64
CA GLU A 150 -13.27 -0.35 1.85
C GLU A 150 -11.91 0.30 1.59
N ASP A 151 -11.05 0.35 2.61
CA ASP A 151 -9.70 0.89 2.49
C ASP A 151 -8.86 0.08 1.52
N VAL A 152 -8.87 -1.25 1.62
CA VAL A 152 -8.13 -2.14 0.71
C VAL A 152 -8.61 -1.99 -0.74
N LEU A 153 -9.92 -1.90 -0.97
CA LEU A 153 -10.48 -1.66 -2.30
C LEU A 153 -10.07 -0.28 -2.84
N ALA A 154 -10.08 0.76 -1.99
CA ALA A 154 -9.68 2.10 -2.36
C ALA A 154 -8.17 2.19 -2.66
N MET A 155 -7.33 1.51 -1.89
CA MET A 155 -5.89 1.39 -2.16
C MET A 155 -5.65 0.73 -3.52
N GLY A 156 -6.33 -0.39 -3.80
CA GLY A 156 -6.19 -1.09 -5.09
C GLY A 156 -6.50 -0.20 -6.29
N LYS A 157 -7.55 0.62 -6.22
CA LYS A 157 -7.89 1.59 -7.28
C LYS A 157 -6.79 2.64 -7.49
N ARG A 158 -6.11 3.08 -6.43
CA ARG A 158 -5.00 4.05 -6.52
C ARG A 158 -3.74 3.43 -7.09
N ASP A 159 -3.43 2.19 -6.71
CA ASP A 159 -2.20 1.48 -7.14
C ASP A 159 -2.03 1.53 -8.67
N ALA A 160 -3.10 1.29 -9.45
CA ALA A 160 -3.03 1.26 -10.91
C ALA A 160 -2.57 2.59 -11.56
N GLY A 161 -2.69 3.72 -10.85
CA GLY A 161 -2.33 5.05 -11.32
C GLY A 161 -0.95 5.54 -10.87
N SER A 162 -0.19 4.75 -10.10
CA SER A 162 1.04 5.22 -9.44
C SER A 162 2.25 5.39 -10.35
N GLY A 163 2.23 4.80 -11.56
CA GLY A 163 3.39 4.78 -12.47
C GLY A 163 4.04 6.14 -12.75
N PRO A 164 3.29 7.18 -13.16
CA PRO A 164 3.86 8.50 -13.44
C PRO A 164 4.53 9.16 -12.23
N GLU A 165 3.95 9.01 -11.04
CA GLU A 165 4.50 9.57 -9.80
C GLU A 165 5.82 8.87 -9.42
N TRP A 166 5.83 7.53 -9.48
CA TRP A 166 7.01 6.72 -9.18
C TRP A 166 8.14 7.01 -10.15
N GLN A 167 7.84 7.07 -11.45
CA GLN A 167 8.82 7.41 -12.48
C GLN A 167 9.46 8.77 -12.18
N LYS A 168 8.64 9.80 -11.92
CA LYS A 168 9.15 11.14 -11.65
C LYS A 168 10.05 11.17 -10.42
N ALA A 169 9.63 10.57 -9.31
CA ALA A 169 10.40 10.59 -8.06
C ALA A 169 11.76 9.88 -8.21
N ILE A 170 11.78 8.75 -8.92
CA ILE A 170 13.00 8.00 -9.22
C ILE A 170 13.94 8.83 -10.11
N GLU A 171 13.42 9.45 -11.17
CA GLU A 171 14.22 10.30 -12.05
C GLU A 171 14.81 11.52 -11.32
N ASP A 172 14.05 12.14 -10.42
CA ASP A 172 14.52 13.25 -9.59
C ASP A 172 15.63 12.81 -8.61
N CYS A 173 15.51 11.62 -8.00
CA CYS A 173 16.55 11.02 -7.16
C CYS A 173 17.84 10.80 -7.96
N LEU A 174 17.75 10.13 -9.11
CA LEU A 174 18.90 9.82 -9.96
C LEU A 174 19.61 11.07 -10.48
N ALA A 175 18.87 12.13 -10.80
CA ALA A 175 19.45 13.40 -11.22
C ALA A 175 20.19 14.10 -10.08
N THR A 176 19.78 13.89 -8.83
CA THR A 176 20.41 14.49 -7.65
C THR A 176 21.73 13.80 -7.30
N GLU A 177 21.77 12.48 -7.35
CA GLU A 177 23.00 11.71 -7.14
C GLU A 177 24.10 12.09 -8.14
N GLN A 178 23.75 12.21 -9.43
CA GLN A 178 24.69 12.60 -10.47
C GLN A 178 25.35 13.97 -10.20
N ARG A 179 24.63 14.92 -9.57
CA ARG A 179 25.22 16.22 -9.24
C ARG A 179 26.24 16.15 -8.11
N HIS A 180 26.10 15.22 -7.19
CA HIS A 180 27.04 15.04 -6.09
C HIS A 180 28.31 14.28 -6.52
N GLU A 181 28.22 13.38 -7.50
CA GLU A 181 29.39 12.64 -8.02
C GLU A 181 30.35 13.53 -8.85
N HIS A 182 29.89 14.69 -9.33
CA HIS A 182 30.66 15.60 -10.17
C HIS A 182 31.17 16.86 -9.41
N GLN A 183 31.05 16.89 -8.08
CA GLN A 183 31.59 17.93 -7.19
C GLN A 183 32.81 17.42 -6.43
#